data_AF-A0A820XC10-F1
#
_entry.id   AF-A0A820XC10-F1
#
_cell.length_a   1.000
_cell.length_b   1.000
_cell.length_c   1.000
_cell.angle_alpha   90.00
_cell.angle_beta   90.00
_cell.angle_gamma   90.00
#
_symmetry.space_group_name_H-M   'P 1'
#
loop_
_entity.id
_entity.type
_entity.pdbx_description
1 polymer ?
#
loop_
_entity_poly.entity_id
_entity_poly.type
_entity_poly.pdbx_seq_one_letter_code
_entity_poly.pdbx_strand_id
1 'polypeptide(L)'
;MEEQMKSALKYFQLSSDAFSFLKDYVNTNSLSVDFEPALLACISWLMLAQAAELAYLKSASFKDEVAAKVAAYAADYYKEAYTLVKTESSKKAISEVGRFAFAFSEFRDNRTLNLLRTFFLQEIMPIMFVKRLLFQSKTEYHAGNQAQTDRKYGIKVHATDLTDQAVNKCTVAVFTPTLRTNQEKITKAATAAHKDNDFVYQARIPDSKTLETILAQPIAKPLPVILFPLTPDFRDNLTFQFNFF
;
A
#
# COMPACT_ATOMS: atom_id res chain seq x y z
N MET A 1 -4.64 13.12 16.55
CA MET A 1 -4.05 12.04 15.73
C MET A 1 -5.13 11.22 15.02
N GLU A 2 -6.16 10.74 15.71
CA GLU A 2 -7.21 9.89 15.09
C GLU A 2 -8.02 10.60 13.99
N GLU A 3 -8.37 11.88 14.19
CA GLU A 3 -9.11 12.68 13.21
C GLU A 3 -8.30 12.92 11.92
N GLN A 4 -7.00 13.23 12.06
CA GLN A 4 -6.08 13.36 10.94
C GLN A 4 -5.97 12.07 10.13
N MET A 5 -5.96 10.90 10.79
CA MET A 5 -5.96 9.60 10.10
C MET A 5 -7.28 9.32 9.38
N LYS A 6 -8.43 9.75 9.93
CA LYS A 6 -9.74 9.64 9.26
C LYS A 6 -9.76 10.50 7.99
N SER A 7 -9.26 11.72 8.05
CA SER A 7 -9.14 12.61 6.89
C SER A 7 -8.18 12.05 5.84
N ALA A 8 -6.99 11.58 6.24
CA ALA A 8 -6.03 10.98 5.33
C ALA A 8 -6.60 9.73 4.61
N LEU A 9 -7.29 8.85 5.35
CA LEU A 9 -7.97 7.69 4.75
C LEU A 9 -8.97 8.12 3.68
N LYS A 10 -9.83 9.11 3.98
CA LYS A 10 -10.80 9.66 3.03
C LYS A 10 -10.10 10.20 1.78
N TYR A 11 -9.04 10.98 1.93
CA TYR A 11 -8.33 11.57 0.79
C TYR A 11 -7.64 10.51 -0.08
N PHE A 12 -7.07 9.46 0.51
CA PHE A 12 -6.52 8.35 -0.27
C PHE A 12 -7.59 7.61 -1.06
N GLN A 13 -8.76 7.38 -0.47
CA GLN A 13 -9.88 6.72 -1.18
C GLN A 13 -10.46 7.57 -2.32
N LEU A 14 -10.56 8.89 -2.13
CA LEU A 14 -10.97 9.83 -3.18
C LEU A 14 -9.92 9.92 -4.29
N SER A 15 -8.64 10.01 -3.91
CA SER A 15 -7.53 10.07 -4.87
C SER A 15 -7.48 8.81 -5.75
N SER A 16 -7.68 7.63 -5.15
CA SER A 16 -7.79 6.38 -5.90
C SER A 16 -8.88 6.43 -6.97
N ASP A 17 -10.07 6.86 -6.60
CA ASP A 17 -11.20 6.93 -7.52
C ASP A 17 -10.98 7.98 -8.62
N ALA A 18 -10.41 9.14 -8.28
CA ALA A 18 -10.03 10.17 -9.25
C ALA A 18 -9.08 9.61 -10.32
N PHE A 19 -8.04 8.88 -9.92
CA PHE A 19 -7.09 8.28 -10.87
C PHE A 19 -7.72 7.15 -11.69
N SER A 20 -8.66 6.39 -11.11
CA SER A 20 -9.41 5.39 -11.88
C SER A 20 -10.30 6.04 -12.92
N PHE A 21 -11.02 7.11 -12.56
CA PHE A 21 -11.82 7.90 -13.48
C PHE A 21 -10.96 8.48 -14.62
N LEU A 22 -9.81 9.07 -14.30
CA LEU A 22 -8.88 9.59 -15.30
C LEU A 22 -8.40 8.49 -16.25
N LYS A 23 -8.07 7.31 -15.73
CA LYS A 23 -7.68 6.15 -16.55
C LYS A 23 -8.79 5.77 -17.54
N ASP A 24 -10.04 5.69 -17.09
CA ASP A 24 -11.18 5.36 -17.96
C ASP A 24 -11.46 6.46 -18.98
N TYR A 25 -11.35 7.73 -18.58
CA TYR A 25 -11.50 8.90 -19.45
C TYR A 25 -10.42 8.94 -20.54
N VAL A 26 -9.15 8.71 -20.18
CA VAL A 26 -8.03 8.71 -21.13
C VAL A 26 -8.14 7.57 -22.12
N ASN A 27 -8.52 6.37 -21.66
CA ASN A 27 -8.78 5.23 -22.55
C ASN A 27 -9.87 5.54 -23.57
N THR A 28 -10.90 6.27 -23.15
CA THR A 28 -12.02 6.64 -24.03
C THR A 28 -11.63 7.71 -25.03
N ASN A 29 -10.81 8.69 -24.62
CA ASN A 29 -10.53 9.90 -25.39
C ASN A 29 -9.13 9.91 -26.06
N SER A 30 -8.33 8.86 -25.91
CA SER A 30 -6.98 8.72 -26.50
C SER A 30 -6.08 9.94 -26.26
N LEU A 31 -5.95 10.34 -24.99
CA LEU A 31 -5.13 11.50 -24.59
C LEU A 31 -3.62 11.19 -24.63
N SER A 32 -2.80 12.24 -24.46
CA SER A 32 -1.34 12.23 -24.57
C SER A 32 -0.62 11.27 -23.60
N VAL A 33 0.67 11.01 -23.88
CA VAL A 33 1.51 9.96 -23.24
C VAL A 33 1.78 10.20 -21.74
N ASP A 34 1.58 11.42 -21.26
CA ASP A 34 1.61 11.81 -19.85
C ASP A 34 0.45 11.19 -19.02
N PHE A 35 -0.61 10.71 -19.69
CA PHE A 35 -1.74 10.01 -19.09
C PHE A 35 -1.74 8.50 -19.38
N GLU A 36 -0.57 7.86 -19.34
CA GLU A 36 -0.49 6.40 -19.54
C GLU A 36 -1.46 5.63 -18.61
N PRO A 37 -2.45 4.88 -19.15
CA PRO A 37 -3.48 4.24 -18.35
C PRO A 37 -2.93 3.25 -17.31
N ALA A 38 -1.86 2.53 -17.64
CA ALA A 38 -1.20 1.61 -16.71
C ALA A 38 -0.60 2.35 -15.51
N LEU A 39 -0.06 3.55 -15.71
CA LEU A 39 0.50 4.38 -14.65
C LEU A 39 -0.60 5.00 -13.79
N LEU A 40 -1.70 5.48 -14.39
CA LEU A 40 -2.86 5.98 -13.66
C LEU A 40 -3.50 4.88 -12.78
N ALA A 41 -3.63 3.67 -13.33
CA ALA A 41 -4.08 2.51 -12.57
C ALA A 41 -3.10 2.17 -11.42
N CYS A 42 -1.79 2.23 -11.66
CA CYS A 42 -0.77 2.04 -10.64
C CYS A 42 -0.95 3.03 -9.48
N ILE A 43 -1.13 4.31 -9.78
CA ILE A 43 -1.31 5.36 -8.76
C ILE A 43 -2.63 5.13 -8.01
N SER A 44 -3.71 4.76 -8.71
CA SER A 44 -4.98 4.41 -8.06
C SER A 44 -4.83 3.29 -7.02
N TRP A 45 -4.13 2.20 -7.39
CA TRP A 45 -3.84 1.10 -6.45
C TRP A 45 -2.92 1.52 -5.30
N LEU A 46 -1.92 2.36 -5.57
CA LEU A 46 -1.04 2.88 -4.53
C LEU A 46 -1.81 3.66 -3.46
N MET A 47 -2.74 4.52 -3.89
CA MET A 47 -3.58 5.29 -2.96
C MET A 47 -4.47 4.37 -2.12
N LEU A 48 -5.06 3.32 -2.71
CA LEU A 48 -5.81 2.31 -1.95
C LEU A 48 -4.94 1.54 -0.98
N ALA A 49 -3.70 1.19 -1.36
CA ALA A 49 -2.76 0.52 -0.49
C ALA A 49 -2.43 1.38 0.74
N GLN A 50 -2.23 2.70 0.55
CA GLN A 50 -2.01 3.65 1.64
C GLN A 50 -3.25 3.82 2.53
N ALA A 51 -4.45 3.82 1.95
CA ALA A 51 -5.69 3.79 2.73
C ALA A 51 -5.82 2.51 3.57
N ALA A 52 -5.51 1.35 3.00
CA ALA A 52 -5.51 0.06 3.70
C ALA A 52 -4.47 0.02 4.82
N GLU A 53 -3.30 0.61 4.64
CA GLU A 53 -2.29 0.76 5.70
C GLU A 53 -2.82 1.60 6.89
N LEU A 54 -3.49 2.71 6.63
CA LEU A 54 -4.11 3.50 7.70
C LEU A 54 -5.22 2.74 8.42
N ALA A 55 -5.99 1.92 7.70
CA ALA A 55 -6.98 1.04 8.30
C ALA A 55 -6.31 -0.05 9.16
N TYR A 56 -5.20 -0.62 8.70
CA TYR A 56 -4.42 -1.61 9.45
C TYR A 56 -3.89 -1.03 10.77
N LEU A 57 -3.35 0.19 10.75
CA LEU A 57 -2.85 0.86 11.96
C LEU A 57 -3.93 1.01 13.03
N LYS A 58 -5.20 1.15 12.61
CA LYS A 58 -6.34 1.13 13.54
C LYS A 58 -6.62 -0.31 14.01
N SER A 59 -6.70 -1.29 13.12
CA SER A 59 -7.08 -2.66 13.48
C SER A 59 -6.04 -3.41 14.31
N ALA A 60 -4.75 -3.07 14.17
CA ALA A 60 -3.64 -3.80 14.79
C ALA A 60 -3.70 -3.84 16.33
N SER A 61 -4.43 -2.91 16.95
CA SER A 61 -4.61 -2.87 18.41
C SER A 61 -5.85 -3.61 18.92
N PHE A 62 -6.70 -4.16 18.05
CA PHE A 62 -7.98 -4.74 18.46
C PHE A 62 -7.99 -6.27 18.49
N LYS A 63 -7.82 -6.92 17.33
CA LYS A 63 -7.88 -8.39 17.18
C LYS A 63 -6.94 -8.85 16.08
N ASP A 64 -6.13 -9.86 16.36
CA ASP A 64 -5.19 -10.44 15.40
C ASP A 64 -5.89 -10.95 14.13
N GLU A 65 -7.03 -11.62 14.25
CA GLU A 65 -7.79 -12.10 13.09
C GLU A 65 -8.18 -10.98 12.12
N VAL A 66 -8.64 -9.84 12.66
CA VAL A 66 -9.00 -8.67 11.85
C VAL A 66 -7.75 -8.06 11.25
N ALA A 67 -6.71 -7.86 12.06
CA ALA A 67 -5.44 -7.27 11.63
C ALA A 67 -4.77 -8.09 10.51
N ALA A 68 -4.82 -9.42 10.58
CA ALA A 68 -4.33 -10.31 9.52
C ALA A 68 -5.06 -10.06 8.19
N LYS A 69 -6.40 -10.02 8.20
CA LYS A 69 -7.19 -9.77 7.00
C LYS A 69 -6.96 -8.37 6.41
N VAL A 70 -6.79 -7.35 7.26
CA VAL A 70 -6.49 -5.98 6.79
C VAL A 70 -5.08 -5.90 6.19
N ALA A 71 -4.10 -6.55 6.82
CA ALA A 71 -2.73 -6.60 6.32
C ALA A 71 -2.65 -7.33 4.98
N ALA A 72 -3.40 -8.43 4.81
CA ALA A 72 -3.46 -9.19 3.56
C ALA A 72 -3.91 -8.27 2.42
N TYR A 73 -4.95 -7.48 2.69
CA TYR A 73 -5.51 -6.54 1.72
C TYR A 73 -4.53 -5.44 1.32
N ALA A 74 -3.81 -4.86 2.28
CA ALA A 74 -2.76 -3.89 2.00
C ALA A 74 -1.63 -4.51 1.14
N ALA A 75 -1.24 -5.76 1.43
CA ALA A 75 -0.24 -6.49 0.65
C ALA A 75 -0.68 -6.69 -0.81
N ASP A 76 -1.93 -7.09 -1.03
CA ASP A 76 -2.49 -7.29 -2.37
C ASP A 76 -2.53 -5.99 -3.18
N TYR A 77 -2.95 -4.88 -2.57
CA TYR A 77 -2.94 -3.58 -3.24
C TYR A 77 -1.53 -3.10 -3.61
N TYR A 78 -0.56 -3.26 -2.71
CA TYR A 78 0.84 -2.95 -3.04
C TYR A 78 1.37 -3.88 -4.14
N LYS A 79 0.93 -5.13 -4.20
CA LYS A 79 1.26 -6.07 -5.27
C LYS A 79 0.70 -5.59 -6.60
N GLU A 80 -0.58 -5.22 -6.68
CA GLU A 80 -1.19 -4.71 -7.92
C GLU A 80 -0.47 -3.45 -8.42
N ALA A 81 -0.25 -2.46 -7.55
CA ALA A 81 0.52 -1.26 -7.88
C ALA A 81 1.94 -1.61 -8.38
N TYR A 82 2.64 -2.50 -7.68
CA TYR A 82 3.99 -2.94 -8.06
C TYR A 82 4.02 -3.70 -9.39
N THR A 83 2.97 -4.44 -9.76
CA THR A 83 2.92 -5.12 -11.04
C THR A 83 2.79 -4.14 -12.19
N LEU A 84 1.95 -3.11 -12.03
CA LEU A 84 1.67 -2.10 -13.05
C LEU A 84 2.85 -1.16 -13.27
N VAL A 85 3.54 -0.74 -12.21
CA VAL A 85 4.73 0.14 -12.34
C VAL A 85 5.90 -0.55 -13.05
N LYS A 86 5.97 -1.88 -12.99
CA LYS A 86 7.02 -2.66 -13.67
C LYS A 86 6.81 -2.83 -15.17
N THR A 87 5.61 -2.53 -15.68
CA THR A 87 5.33 -2.65 -17.11
C THR A 87 6.20 -1.66 -17.90
N GLU A 88 6.59 -2.04 -19.12
CA GLU A 88 7.40 -1.17 -19.97
C GLU A 88 6.66 0.12 -20.33
N SER A 89 5.33 0.06 -20.44
CA SER A 89 4.48 1.24 -20.65
C SER A 89 4.61 2.25 -19.53
N SER A 90 4.42 1.82 -18.27
CA SER A 90 4.58 2.68 -17.10
C SER A 90 5.99 3.25 -17.00
N LYS A 91 7.03 2.42 -17.18
CA LYS A 91 8.43 2.89 -17.15
C LYS A 91 8.71 3.93 -18.23
N LYS A 92 8.20 3.72 -19.45
CA LYS A 92 8.34 4.64 -20.58
C LYS A 92 7.66 5.96 -20.25
N ALA A 93 6.40 5.94 -19.80
CA ALA A 93 5.66 7.13 -19.39
C ALA A 93 6.40 7.91 -18.30
N ILE A 94 6.89 7.24 -17.25
CA ILE A 94 7.70 7.87 -16.20
C ILE A 94 8.99 8.50 -16.77
N SER A 95 9.63 7.83 -17.74
CA SER A 95 10.83 8.35 -18.40
C SER A 95 10.55 9.58 -19.28
N GLU A 96 9.35 9.67 -19.87
CA GLU A 96 8.94 10.76 -20.76
C GLU A 96 8.46 11.98 -19.99
N VAL A 97 7.76 11.81 -18.86
CA VAL A 97 7.45 12.91 -17.92
C VAL A 97 8.74 13.64 -17.50
N GLY A 98 9.83 12.89 -17.27
CA GLY A 98 11.15 13.47 -17.01
C GLY A 98 11.75 14.26 -18.18
N ARG A 99 11.38 13.94 -19.43
CA ARG A 99 11.83 14.65 -20.65
C ARG A 99 11.00 15.89 -20.97
N PHE A 100 9.67 15.83 -20.85
CA PHE A 100 8.81 16.98 -21.09
C PHE A 100 9.12 18.12 -20.12
N ALA A 101 9.41 17.80 -18.85
CA ALA A 101 9.86 18.79 -17.90
C ALA A 101 11.18 19.47 -18.31
N PHE A 102 12.05 18.78 -19.05
CA PHE A 102 13.30 19.33 -19.60
C PHE A 102 13.04 20.29 -20.79
N ALA A 103 11.94 20.13 -21.51
CA ALA A 103 11.57 20.95 -22.66
C ALA A 103 10.92 22.29 -22.27
N PHE A 104 10.24 22.38 -21.11
CA PHE A 104 9.63 23.60 -20.56
C PHE A 104 10.59 24.42 -19.68
N SER A 105 11.84 24.63 -20.14
CA SER A 105 12.97 25.14 -19.35
C SER A 105 12.94 26.64 -19.00
N GLU A 106 11.77 27.25 -18.78
CA GLU A 106 11.69 28.53 -18.05
C GLU A 106 11.88 28.35 -16.52
N PHE A 107 11.70 27.14 -15.98
CA PHE A 107 12.07 26.80 -14.59
C PHE A 107 13.50 26.25 -14.51
N ARG A 108 14.43 27.12 -14.14
CA ARG A 108 15.90 26.98 -14.26
C ARG A 108 16.59 26.03 -13.25
N ASP A 109 15.94 24.99 -12.72
CA ASP A 109 16.63 24.01 -11.85
C ASP A 109 16.44 22.56 -12.33
N ASN A 110 17.43 22.08 -13.09
CA ASN A 110 17.56 20.70 -13.56
C ASN A 110 17.64 19.66 -12.42
N ARG A 111 17.78 20.08 -11.15
CA ARG A 111 17.79 19.17 -9.99
C ARG A 111 16.40 18.64 -9.64
N THR A 112 15.37 19.49 -9.70
CA THR A 112 14.00 19.13 -9.26
C THR A 112 13.30 18.14 -10.21
N LEU A 113 13.69 18.12 -11.49
CA LEU A 113 13.04 17.29 -12.51
C LEU A 113 13.70 15.93 -12.69
N ASN A 114 15.03 15.87 -12.60
CA ASN A 114 15.75 14.62 -12.38
C ASN A 114 15.27 13.95 -11.08
N LEU A 115 14.85 14.75 -10.09
CA LEU A 115 14.27 14.25 -8.85
C LEU A 115 12.98 13.46 -9.12
N LEU A 116 12.09 13.86 -10.03
CA LEU A 116 10.77 13.21 -10.18
C LEU A 116 10.88 11.82 -10.82
N ARG A 117 11.70 11.68 -11.86
CA ARG A 117 12.04 10.38 -12.48
C ARG A 117 12.79 9.48 -11.50
N THR A 118 13.78 10.05 -10.81
CA THR A 118 14.58 9.37 -9.79
C THR A 118 13.70 8.91 -8.63
N PHE A 119 12.82 9.78 -8.14
CA PHE A 119 11.94 9.51 -7.01
C PHE A 119 10.93 8.41 -7.34
N PHE A 120 10.25 8.45 -8.49
CA PHE A 120 9.24 7.43 -8.76
C PHE A 120 9.86 6.03 -9.05
N LEU A 121 10.95 5.97 -9.81
CA LEU A 121 11.58 4.68 -10.15
C LEU A 121 12.54 4.15 -9.06
N GLN A 122 13.29 5.03 -8.39
CA GLN A 122 14.30 4.62 -7.40
C GLN A 122 13.78 4.62 -5.96
N GLU A 123 12.73 5.38 -5.65
CA GLU A 123 12.15 5.40 -4.30
C GLU A 123 10.80 4.68 -4.25
N ILE A 124 9.82 5.11 -5.06
CA ILE A 124 8.43 4.63 -4.94
C ILE A 124 8.29 3.14 -5.30
N MET A 125 8.93 2.67 -6.39
CA MET A 125 8.85 1.27 -6.78
C MET A 125 9.47 0.32 -5.73
N PRO A 126 10.69 0.55 -5.20
CA PRO A 126 11.20 -0.23 -4.06
C PRO A 126 10.34 -0.12 -2.80
N ILE A 127 9.77 1.06 -2.52
CA ILE A 127 8.84 1.24 -1.39
C ILE A 127 7.61 0.35 -1.54
N MET A 128 6.98 0.28 -2.71
CA MET A 128 5.84 -0.61 -2.97
C MET A 128 6.20 -2.07 -2.74
N PHE A 129 7.36 -2.50 -3.24
CA PHE A 129 7.84 -3.86 -3.07
C PHE A 129 8.07 -4.21 -1.59
N VAL A 130 8.76 -3.35 -0.86
CA VAL A 130 9.01 -3.54 0.58
C VAL A 130 7.71 -3.51 1.36
N LYS A 131 6.83 -2.54 1.13
CA LYS A 131 5.53 -2.48 1.83
C LYS A 131 4.69 -3.72 1.55
N ARG A 132 4.65 -4.22 0.32
CA ARG A 132 4.02 -5.52 0.00
C ARG A 132 4.58 -6.63 0.88
N LEU A 133 5.90 -6.81 0.92
CA LEU A 133 6.54 -7.87 1.72
C LEU A 133 6.24 -7.72 3.21
N LEU A 134 6.29 -6.51 3.74
CA LEU A 134 6.01 -6.22 5.14
C LEU A 134 4.55 -6.45 5.52
N PHE A 135 3.61 -6.13 4.64
CA PHE A 135 2.20 -6.39 4.88
C PHE A 135 1.86 -7.89 4.73
N GLN A 136 2.52 -8.59 3.80
CA GLN A 136 2.42 -10.04 3.71
C GLN A 136 2.95 -10.69 5.00
N SER A 137 4.09 -10.25 5.53
CA SER A 137 4.61 -10.81 6.79
C SER A 137 3.74 -10.46 8.00
N LYS A 138 3.20 -9.25 8.08
CA LYS A 138 2.22 -8.87 9.12
C LYS A 138 0.96 -9.76 9.10
N THR A 139 0.51 -10.14 7.90
CA THR A 139 -0.62 -11.05 7.72
C THR A 139 -0.35 -12.39 8.40
N GLU A 140 0.78 -13.00 8.06
CA GLU A 140 1.21 -14.27 8.66
C GLU A 140 1.44 -14.13 10.16
N TYR A 141 2.09 -13.06 10.61
CA TYR A 141 2.36 -12.82 12.03
C TYR A 141 1.09 -12.79 12.89
N HIS A 142 0.08 -12.02 12.46
CA HIS A 142 -1.19 -11.93 13.16
C HIS A 142 -1.97 -13.26 13.08
N ALA A 143 -1.98 -13.93 11.93
CA ALA A 143 -2.58 -15.25 11.83
C ALA A 143 -1.88 -16.29 12.73
N GLY A 144 -0.56 -16.19 12.88
CA GLY A 144 0.22 -16.99 13.81
C GLY A 144 -0.15 -16.73 15.28
N ASN A 145 -0.40 -15.48 15.67
CA ASN A 145 -0.90 -15.14 17.02
C ASN A 145 -2.28 -15.76 17.27
N GLN A 146 -3.18 -15.69 16.29
CA GLN A 146 -4.49 -16.34 16.37
C GLN A 146 -4.33 -17.86 16.48
N ALA A 147 -3.48 -18.46 15.65
CA ALA A 147 -3.18 -19.89 15.67
C ALA A 147 -2.59 -20.34 17.02
N GLN A 148 -1.76 -19.52 17.66
CA GLN A 148 -1.26 -19.78 19.02
C GLN A 148 -2.40 -19.83 20.05
N THR A 149 -3.38 -18.94 19.94
CA THR A 149 -4.59 -18.94 20.79
C THR A 149 -5.39 -20.23 20.58
N ASP A 150 -5.43 -20.72 19.34
CA ASP A 150 -6.04 -22.00 18.96
C ASP A 150 -5.15 -23.23 19.24
N ARG A 151 -4.05 -23.05 19.98
CA ARG A 151 -3.06 -24.10 20.33
C ARG A 151 -2.34 -24.75 19.15
N LYS A 152 -2.29 -24.08 18.00
CA LYS A 152 -1.56 -24.50 16.79
C LYS A 152 -0.15 -23.89 16.78
N TYR A 153 0.68 -24.31 17.73
CA TYR A 153 2.00 -23.71 17.99
C TYR A 153 2.99 -23.82 16.81
N GLY A 154 2.93 -24.90 16.02
CA GLY A 154 3.78 -25.04 14.83
C GLY A 154 3.53 -23.96 13.77
N ILE A 155 2.27 -23.51 13.61
CA ILE A 155 1.92 -22.40 12.71
C ILE A 155 2.49 -21.09 13.24
N LYS A 156 2.46 -20.88 14.57
CA LYS A 156 3.04 -19.69 15.20
C LYS A 156 4.53 -19.57 14.92
N VAL A 157 5.28 -20.67 15.06
CA VAL A 157 6.73 -20.71 14.76
C VAL A 157 6.98 -20.38 13.29
N HIS A 158 6.25 -21.05 12.39
CA HIS A 158 6.33 -20.80 10.94
C HIS A 158 6.10 -19.32 10.60
N ALA A 159 5.03 -18.73 11.14
CA ALA A 159 4.67 -17.34 10.91
C ALA A 159 5.76 -16.36 11.38
N THR A 160 6.36 -16.60 12.55
CA THR A 160 7.44 -15.75 13.05
C THR A 160 8.71 -15.87 12.21
N ASP A 161 9.05 -17.06 11.72
CA ASP A 161 10.22 -17.28 10.86
C ASP A 161 10.05 -16.58 9.50
N LEU A 162 8.88 -16.72 8.87
CA LEU A 162 8.57 -16.01 7.64
C LEU A 162 8.66 -14.49 7.83
N THR A 163 8.18 -14.00 8.98
CA THR A 163 8.21 -12.57 9.29
C THR A 163 9.65 -12.08 9.47
N ASP A 164 10.48 -12.82 10.19
CA ASP A 164 11.88 -12.50 10.40
C ASP A 164 12.66 -12.47 9.07
N GLN A 165 12.46 -13.48 8.22
CA GLN A 165 13.07 -13.54 6.89
C GLN A 165 12.61 -12.39 5.98
N ALA A 166 11.33 -12.01 6.03
CA ALA A 166 10.79 -10.93 5.21
C ALA A 166 11.38 -9.57 5.58
N VAL A 167 11.53 -9.28 6.88
CA VAL A 167 12.13 -8.03 7.34
C VAL A 167 13.61 -7.97 7.00
N ASN A 168 14.34 -9.08 7.14
CA ASN A 168 15.75 -9.17 6.74
C ASN A 168 15.99 -8.94 5.24
N LYS A 169 15.00 -9.24 4.37
CA LYS A 169 15.07 -8.97 2.92
C LYS A 169 14.82 -7.51 2.54
N CYS A 170 14.36 -6.67 3.48
CA CYS A 170 14.00 -5.29 3.19
C CYS A 170 15.23 -4.36 3.31
N THR A 171 15.76 -3.90 2.18
CA THR A 171 17.00 -3.10 2.11
C THR A 171 16.78 -1.61 1.79
N VAL A 172 15.53 -1.13 1.81
CA VAL A 172 15.19 0.26 1.45
C VAL A 172 15.56 1.23 2.58
N ALA A 173 16.45 2.17 2.27
CA ALA A 173 17.07 3.10 3.22
C ALA A 173 16.07 3.89 4.07
N VAL A 174 14.97 4.35 3.47
CA VAL A 174 13.89 5.08 4.17
C VAL A 174 13.27 4.25 5.29
N PHE A 175 13.22 2.93 5.15
CA PHE A 175 12.66 2.04 6.16
C PHE A 175 13.69 1.54 7.17
N THR A 176 14.98 1.55 6.84
CA THR A 176 16.08 1.02 7.68
C THR A 176 15.97 1.35 9.18
N PRO A 177 15.76 2.60 9.63
CA PRO A 177 15.70 2.89 11.06
C PRO A 177 14.50 2.20 11.75
N THR A 178 13.33 2.20 11.11
CA THR A 178 12.11 1.58 11.65
C THR A 178 12.18 0.05 11.59
N LEU A 179 12.74 -0.48 10.50
CA LEU A 179 12.92 -1.92 10.31
C LEU A 179 13.87 -2.50 11.34
N ARG A 180 14.96 -1.81 11.70
CA ARG A 180 15.90 -2.29 12.73
C ARG A 180 15.22 -2.49 14.08
N THR A 181 14.43 -1.50 14.53
CA THR A 181 13.69 -1.62 15.80
C THR A 181 12.67 -2.76 15.77
N ASN A 182 12.02 -3.00 14.63
CA ASN A 182 11.06 -4.08 14.50
C ASN A 182 11.73 -5.44 14.34
N GLN A 183 12.89 -5.51 13.69
CA GLN A 183 13.69 -6.72 13.48
C GLN A 183 14.05 -7.35 14.83
N GLU A 184 14.57 -6.57 15.78
CA GLU A 184 14.91 -7.08 17.12
C GLU A 184 13.70 -7.69 17.84
N LYS A 185 12.52 -7.05 17.73
CA LYS A 185 11.28 -7.55 18.33
C LYS A 185 10.81 -8.86 17.67
N ILE A 186 10.90 -8.95 16.35
CA ILE A 186 10.47 -10.11 15.57
C ILE A 186 11.43 -11.28 15.82
N THR A 187 12.74 -11.05 15.78
CA THR A 187 13.75 -12.08 16.08
C THR A 187 13.56 -12.62 17.49
N LYS A 188 13.34 -11.74 18.49
CA LYS A 188 13.03 -12.17 19.87
C LYS A 188 11.75 -13.02 19.93
N ALA A 189 10.70 -12.63 19.20
CA ALA A 189 9.47 -13.40 19.15
C ALA A 189 9.65 -14.77 18.47
N ALA A 190 10.47 -14.85 17.42
CA ALA A 190 10.80 -16.10 16.75
C ALA A 190 11.60 -17.04 17.68
N THR A 191 12.64 -16.53 18.34
CA THR A 191 13.41 -17.33 19.31
C THR A 191 12.53 -17.82 20.47
N ALA A 192 11.61 -16.99 20.97
CA ALA A 192 10.67 -17.40 22.02
C ALA A 192 9.71 -18.49 21.53
N ALA A 193 9.14 -18.34 20.33
CA ALA A 193 8.24 -19.33 19.75
C ALA A 193 8.93 -20.68 19.52
N HIS A 194 10.17 -20.67 19.00
CA HIS A 194 10.99 -21.88 18.86
C HIS A 194 11.28 -22.52 20.21
N LYS A 195 11.73 -21.73 21.19
CA LYS A 195 12.00 -22.24 22.55
C LYS A 195 10.78 -22.92 23.15
N ASP A 196 9.62 -22.25 23.17
CA ASP A 196 8.43 -22.83 23.76
C ASP A 196 7.96 -24.08 22.98
N ASN A 197 8.09 -24.07 21.66
CA ASN A 197 7.75 -25.24 20.85
C ASN A 197 8.69 -26.42 21.10
N ASP A 198 10.00 -26.20 21.20
CA ASP A 198 10.98 -27.28 21.38
C ASP A 198 10.90 -27.90 22.78
N PHE A 199 10.67 -27.08 23.81
CA PHE A 199 10.66 -27.54 25.20
C PHE A 199 9.29 -27.96 25.73
N VAL A 200 8.18 -27.40 25.22
CA VAL A 200 6.83 -27.60 25.78
C VAL A 200 5.89 -28.27 24.80
N TYR A 201 5.71 -27.70 23.60
CA TYR A 201 4.60 -28.11 22.73
C TYR A 201 4.93 -29.24 21.75
N GLN A 202 6.19 -29.30 21.32
CA GLN A 202 6.73 -30.23 20.31
C GLN A 202 5.85 -30.32 19.05
N ALA A 203 5.21 -29.22 18.67
CA ALA A 203 4.30 -29.21 17.54
C ALA A 203 5.10 -29.22 16.22
N ARG A 204 4.61 -29.99 15.25
CA ARG A 204 5.21 -30.03 13.91
C ARG A 204 5.06 -28.67 13.23
N ILE A 205 6.16 -28.14 12.72
CA ILE A 205 6.17 -26.92 11.91
C ILE A 205 5.69 -27.27 10.49
N PRO A 206 4.61 -26.65 9.98
CA PRO A 206 4.08 -26.92 8.65
C PRO A 206 4.94 -26.29 7.55
N ASP A 207 4.82 -26.82 6.33
CA ASP A 207 5.39 -26.20 5.12
C ASP A 207 4.46 -25.07 4.63
N SER A 208 5.02 -24.00 4.06
CA SER A 208 4.25 -22.84 3.60
C SER A 208 3.17 -23.21 2.58
N LYS A 209 3.40 -24.26 1.78
CA LYS A 209 2.43 -24.73 0.78
C LYS A 209 1.19 -25.40 1.38
N THR A 210 1.28 -25.83 2.63
CA THR A 210 0.19 -26.54 3.32
C THR A 210 -0.71 -25.62 4.12
N LEU A 211 -0.33 -24.35 4.27
CA LEU A 211 -1.10 -23.35 5.00
C LEU A 211 -2.25 -22.82 4.13
N GLU A 212 -3.39 -22.63 4.77
CA GLU A 212 -4.53 -21.97 4.14
C GLU A 212 -4.18 -20.52 3.82
N THR A 213 -4.56 -20.06 2.62
CA THR A 213 -4.38 -18.66 2.25
C THR A 213 -5.38 -17.80 3.00
N ILE A 214 -4.86 -16.81 3.72
CA ILE A 214 -5.70 -15.84 4.44
C ILE A 214 -6.41 -14.96 3.41
N LEU A 215 -7.73 -15.12 3.31
CA LEU A 215 -8.53 -14.32 2.40
C LEU A 215 -8.62 -12.88 2.89
N ALA A 216 -8.19 -11.95 2.04
CA ALA A 216 -8.30 -10.53 2.31
C ALA A 216 -9.77 -10.09 2.33
N GLN A 217 -10.11 -9.15 3.22
CA GLN A 217 -11.43 -8.51 3.23
C GLN A 217 -11.34 -7.03 2.83
N PRO A 218 -12.21 -6.55 1.91
CA PRO A 218 -12.19 -5.16 1.49
C PRO A 218 -12.56 -4.18 2.60
N ILE A 219 -11.56 -3.49 3.15
CA ILE A 219 -11.77 -2.45 4.19
C ILE A 219 -11.66 -1.04 3.61
N ALA A 220 -10.76 -0.85 2.64
CA ALA A 220 -10.60 0.43 1.94
C ALA A 220 -11.03 0.26 0.48
N LYS A 221 -12.23 0.73 0.16
CA LYS A 221 -12.74 0.84 -1.22
C LYS A 221 -12.55 2.26 -1.75
N PRO A 222 -12.45 2.46 -3.08
CA PRO A 222 -12.53 3.79 -3.66
C PRO A 222 -13.79 4.51 -3.16
N LEU A 223 -13.65 5.78 -2.81
CA LEU A 223 -14.79 6.64 -2.54
C LEU A 223 -15.10 7.38 -3.84
N PRO A 224 -16.32 7.27 -4.39
CA PRO A 224 -16.67 7.94 -5.62
C PRO A 224 -16.37 9.44 -5.56
N VAL A 225 -15.56 9.93 -6.48
CA VAL A 225 -15.32 11.36 -6.66
C VAL A 225 -16.57 11.95 -7.27
N ILE A 226 -17.20 12.86 -6.53
CA ILE A 226 -18.28 13.68 -7.07
C ILE A 226 -17.63 14.67 -8.05
N LEU A 227 -17.82 14.43 -9.35
CA LEU A 227 -17.25 15.27 -10.39
C LEU A 227 -17.87 16.67 -10.40
N PHE A 228 -19.11 16.80 -9.93
CA PHE A 228 -19.78 18.09 -9.81
C PHE A 228 -20.94 18.07 -8.78
N PRO A 229 -20.99 19.03 -7.84
CA PRO A 229 -19.92 19.94 -7.47
C PRO A 229 -18.81 19.22 -6.68
N LEU A 230 -17.54 19.50 -7.01
CA LEU A 230 -16.40 18.92 -6.30
C LEU A 230 -16.22 19.52 -4.89
N THR A 231 -16.66 20.76 -4.68
CA THR A 231 -16.57 21.47 -3.40
C THR A 231 -17.95 21.70 -2.77
N PRO A 232 -18.08 21.60 -1.44
CA PRO A 232 -19.36 21.82 -0.75
C PRO A 232 -19.95 23.21 -1.00
N ASP A 233 -19.09 24.23 -1.08
CA ASP A 233 -19.47 25.64 -1.28
C ASP A 233 -19.49 26.05 -2.75
N PHE A 234 -19.58 25.08 -3.68
CA PHE A 234 -19.64 25.38 -5.09
C PHE A 234 -20.87 26.23 -5.42
N ARG A 235 -20.62 27.41 -6.00
CA ARG A 235 -21.65 28.29 -6.54
C ARG A 235 -21.48 28.33 -8.04
N ASP A 236 -22.49 27.87 -8.77
CA ASP A 236 -22.49 27.97 -10.21
C ASP A 236 -22.77 29.43 -10.61
N ASN A 237 -21.80 30.04 -11.30
CA ASN A 237 -21.92 31.39 -11.83
C ASN A 237 -22.74 31.43 -13.14
N LEU A 238 -23.09 30.28 -13.73
CA LEU A 238 -23.84 30.18 -14.97
C LEU A 238 -25.35 29.98 -14.72
N THR A 239 -25.76 29.24 -13.70
CA THR A 239 -27.14 29.32 -13.20
C THR A 239 -27.32 30.59 -12.36
N PHE A 240 -27.69 31.68 -13.03
CA PHE A 240 -28.20 32.89 -12.38
C PHE A 240 -29.29 32.52 -11.36
N GLN A 241 -29.02 32.69 -10.07
CA GLN A 241 -30.08 32.73 -9.06
C GLN A 241 -30.81 34.07 -9.20
N PHE A 242 -31.88 34.08 -9.99
CA PHE A 242 -32.89 35.14 -9.96
C PHE A 242 -33.64 35.07 -8.63
N ASN A 243 -33.07 35.63 -7.57
CA ASN A 243 -33.84 35.99 -6.39
C ASN A 243 -34.30 37.43 -6.59
N PHE A 244 -35.49 37.60 -7.16
CA PHE A 244 -36.28 38.81 -6.91
C PHE A 244 -36.96 38.58 -5.56
N PHE A 245 -36.67 39.47 -4.61
CA PHE A 245 -37.12 39.48 -3.20
C PHE A 245 -36.30 38.62 -2.23
#